data_AF-A0AA37HG64-F1
#
_entry.id   AF-A0AA37HG64-F1
#
_cell.length_a   1.000
_cell.length_b   1.000
_cell.length_c   1.000
_cell.angle_alpha   90.00
_cell.angle_beta   90.00
_cell.angle_gamma   90.00
#
_symmetry.space_group_name_H-M   'P 1'
#
loop_
_entity.id
_entity.type
_entity.pdbx_description
1 polymer ?
#
loop_
_entity_poly.entity_id
_entity_poly.type
_entity_poly.pdbx_seq_one_letter_code
_entity_poly.pdbx_strand_id
1 'polypeptide(L)'
;MDTKGGRFTLDINGRTYSGRGKATIESSTISRENGANMDGTGYSTVKPKLAKLDLTFDRGVGLEWDEAMILADIDVTFVETDLKPKVTHLFTAASWSGTPSIDSETGEVSGLSIETDKYRQV
;
A
#
# COMPACT_ATOMS: atom_id res chain seq x y z
N MET A 1 -25.64 -1.91 5.60
CA MET A 1 -24.34 -1.88 6.29
C MET A 1 -23.34 -1.62 5.19
N ASP A 2 -22.80 -0.42 5.10
CA ASP A 2 -21.86 -0.02 4.07
C ASP A 2 -20.52 -0.68 4.45
N THR A 3 -20.23 -1.88 3.92
CA THR A 3 -18.94 -2.53 4.14
C THR A 3 -17.89 -1.64 3.51
N LYS A 4 -17.09 -0.97 4.34
CA LYS A 4 -15.93 -0.21 3.91
C LYS A 4 -14.71 -1.02 4.31
N GLY A 5 -14.07 -1.67 3.34
CA GLY A 5 -12.85 -2.44 3.56
C GLY A 5 -12.56 -3.39 2.40
N GLY A 6 -11.31 -3.50 1.98
CA GLY A 6 -10.92 -4.45 0.96
C GLY A 6 -10.40 -5.76 1.55
N ARG A 7 -10.33 -6.78 0.70
CA ARG A 7 -9.61 -8.01 1.02
C ARG A 7 -8.23 -7.91 0.41
N PHE A 8 -7.20 -8.15 1.21
CA PHE A 8 -5.83 -8.19 0.71
C PHE A 8 -5.33 -9.63 0.70
N THR A 9 -4.49 -9.92 -0.28
CA THR A 9 -3.65 -11.10 -0.35
C THR A 9 -2.22 -10.62 -0.52
N LEU A 10 -1.34 -11.05 0.35
CA LEU A 10 0.04 -10.64 0.45
C LEU A 10 0.90 -11.89 0.30
N ASP A 11 1.65 -11.97 -0.79
CA ASP A 11 2.63 -13.02 -1.00
C ASP A 11 4.02 -12.49 -0.65
N ILE A 12 4.67 -13.16 0.29
CA ILE A 12 6.02 -12.85 0.73
C ILE A 12 6.85 -14.09 0.49
N ASN A 13 7.71 -14.06 -0.54
CA ASN A 13 8.63 -15.15 -0.87
C ASN A 13 7.92 -16.53 -0.98
N GLY A 14 6.74 -16.57 -1.61
CA GLY A 14 5.95 -17.79 -1.85
C GLY A 14 5.06 -18.21 -0.68
N ARG A 15 5.03 -17.45 0.42
CA ARG A 15 4.03 -17.62 1.49
C ARG A 15 2.92 -16.61 1.31
N THR A 16 1.72 -17.12 1.08
CA THR A 16 0.52 -16.30 0.89
C THR A 16 -0.23 -16.06 2.21
N TYR A 17 -0.39 -14.79 2.55
CA TYR A 17 -1.17 -14.29 3.66
C TYR A 17 -2.44 -13.63 3.12
N SER A 18 -3.54 -13.72 3.86
CA SER A 18 -4.77 -13.01 3.46
C SER A 18 -5.50 -12.48 4.67
N GLY A 19 -6.15 -11.33 4.50
CA GLY A 19 -6.85 -10.67 5.58
C GLY A 19 -7.85 -9.66 5.09
N ARG A 20 -8.49 -9.02 6.06
CA ARG A 20 -9.27 -7.79 5.85
C ARG A 20 -8.49 -6.66 6.48
N GLY A 21 -8.46 -5.54 5.79
CA GLY A 21 -7.69 -4.41 6.23
C GLY A 21 -8.18 -3.12 5.61
N LYS A 22 -7.71 -2.02 6.20
CA LYS A 22 -7.82 -0.71 5.61
C LYS A 22 -6.58 -0.47 4.75
N ALA A 23 -6.79 -0.07 3.50
CA ALA A 23 -5.72 0.32 2.60
C ALA A 23 -5.88 1.80 2.24
N THR A 24 -4.76 2.52 2.25
CA THR A 24 -4.64 3.82 1.58
C THR A 24 -3.71 3.63 0.39
N ILE A 25 -4.23 3.87 -0.82
CA ILE A 25 -3.55 3.54 -2.07
C ILE A 25 -3.14 4.83 -2.78
N GLU A 26 -1.85 5.07 -2.89
CA GLU A 26 -1.26 6.09 -3.77
C GLU A 26 -0.78 5.43 -5.06
N SER A 27 -1.66 5.38 -6.05
CA SER A 27 -1.41 4.68 -7.33
C SER A 27 -0.44 5.40 -8.28
N SER A 28 -0.23 6.70 -8.11
CA SER A 28 0.60 7.49 -9.01
C SER A 28 2.08 7.35 -8.67
N THR A 29 2.90 7.00 -9.66
CA THR A 29 4.38 7.03 -9.57
C THR A 29 4.97 8.42 -9.85
N ILE A 30 4.11 9.43 -9.95
CA ILE A 30 4.49 10.81 -10.23
C ILE A 30 3.78 11.72 -9.23
N SER A 31 4.53 12.67 -8.65
CA SER A 31 3.94 13.83 -7.97
C SER A 31 4.18 15.09 -8.80
N ARG A 32 3.18 15.96 -8.85
CA ARG A 32 3.24 17.24 -9.55
C ARG A 32 2.93 18.35 -8.57
N GLU A 33 3.87 19.27 -8.43
CA GLU A 33 3.73 20.50 -7.64
C GLU A 33 3.61 21.68 -8.60
N ASN A 34 2.61 22.54 -8.38
CA ASN A 34 2.42 23.76 -9.18
C ASN A 34 2.58 24.97 -8.27
N GLY A 35 3.25 26.01 -8.77
CA GLY A 35 3.43 27.27 -8.05
C GLY A 35 3.37 28.47 -8.98
N ALA A 36 3.44 29.66 -8.39
CA ALA A 36 3.54 30.92 -9.12
C ALA A 36 4.88 31.58 -8.78
N ASN A 37 5.53 32.10 -9.81
CA ASN A 37 6.71 32.95 -9.69
C ASN A 37 6.30 34.35 -9.20
N MET A 38 7.28 35.14 -8.73
CA MET A 38 7.04 36.51 -8.28
C MET A 38 6.62 37.46 -9.40
N ASP A 39 6.81 37.06 -10.67
CA ASP A 39 6.33 37.79 -11.86
C ASP A 39 4.90 37.40 -12.28
N GLY A 40 4.23 36.53 -11.51
CA GLY A 40 2.88 36.04 -11.77
C GLY A 40 2.78 34.90 -12.79
N THR A 41 3.89 34.44 -13.37
CA THR A 41 3.90 33.25 -14.24
C THR A 41 3.83 31.96 -13.43
N GLY A 42 3.18 30.93 -13.98
CA GLY A 42 3.09 29.62 -13.33
C GLY A 42 4.29 28.72 -13.65
N TYR A 43 4.70 27.89 -12.68
CA TYR A 43 5.63 26.78 -12.91
C TYR A 43 5.06 25.46 -12.42
N SER A 44 5.52 24.37 -13.02
CA SER A 44 5.20 22.99 -12.61
C SER A 44 6.49 22.21 -12.38
N THR A 45 6.60 21.57 -11.24
CA THR A 45 7.67 20.62 -10.91
C THR A 45 7.09 19.21 -10.87
N VAL A 46 7.74 18.29 -11.57
CA VAL A 46 7.37 16.87 -11.59
C VAL A 46 8.46 16.09 -10.89
N LYS A 47 8.10 15.29 -9.88
CA LYS A 47 9.03 14.42 -9.15
C LYS A 47 8.58 12.96 -9.31
N PRO A 48 9.51 12.04 -9.62
CA PRO A 48 9.21 10.62 -9.57
C PRO A 48 9.00 10.19 -8.12
N LYS A 49 8.04 9.29 -7.89
CA LYS A 49 7.84 8.60 -6.62
C LYS A 49 7.42 7.15 -6.87
N LEU A 50 7.49 6.31 -5.85
CA LEU A 50 6.92 4.96 -5.93
C LEU A 50 5.41 5.03 -5.69
N ALA A 51 4.68 4.11 -6.31
CA ALA A 51 3.31 3.84 -5.90
C ALA A 51 3.35 3.23 -4.50
N LYS A 52 2.44 3.67 -3.63
CA LYS A 52 2.47 3.35 -2.20
C LYS A 52 1.14 2.77 -1.74
N LEU A 53 1.20 1.77 -0.88
CA LEU A 53 0.06 1.16 -0.21
C LEU A 53 0.31 1.16 1.29
N ASP A 54 -0.44 1.98 2.03
CA ASP A 54 -0.46 1.93 3.50
C ASP A 54 -1.54 0.95 3.95
N LEU A 55 -1.13 -0.19 4.51
CA LEU A 55 -2.02 -1.27 4.91
C LEU A 55 -2.08 -1.38 6.43
N THR A 56 -3.29 -1.41 6.98
CA THR A 56 -3.57 -1.74 8.38
C THR A 56 -4.36 -3.03 8.43
N PHE A 57 -3.91 -3.99 9.25
CA PHE A 57 -4.51 -5.32 9.34
C PHE A 57 -4.32 -5.93 10.74
N ASP A 58 -5.12 -6.95 11.06
CA ASP A 58 -5.06 -7.65 12.35
C ASP A 58 -3.75 -8.47 12.48
N ARG A 59 -3.12 -8.43 13.66
CA ARG A 59 -1.92 -9.21 13.99
C ARG A 59 -2.09 -10.73 13.80
N GLY A 60 -3.32 -11.25 13.76
CA GLY A 60 -3.66 -12.66 13.55
C GLY A 60 -3.22 -13.24 12.21
N VAL A 61 -2.66 -12.43 11.30
CA VAL A 61 -2.12 -12.88 10.01
C VAL A 61 -0.82 -13.70 10.17
N GLY A 62 -0.15 -13.63 11.33
CA GLY A 62 0.98 -14.52 11.65
C GLY A 62 2.27 -14.23 10.89
N LEU A 63 2.54 -12.95 10.61
CA LEU A 63 3.78 -12.51 9.98
C LEU A 63 4.95 -12.56 10.97
N GLU A 64 6.03 -13.22 10.58
CA GLU A 64 7.33 -13.09 11.26
C GLU A 64 8.01 -11.82 10.73
N TRP A 65 7.94 -10.73 11.50
CA TRP A 65 8.30 -9.39 11.04
C TRP A 65 9.74 -9.29 10.54
N ASP A 66 10.71 -9.83 11.26
CA ASP A 66 12.12 -9.71 10.85
C ASP A 66 12.40 -10.48 9.55
N GLU A 67 11.82 -11.68 9.37
CA GLU A 67 11.92 -12.44 8.12
C GLU A 67 11.21 -11.71 6.97
N ALA A 68 9.99 -11.21 7.21
CA ALA A 68 9.19 -10.51 6.22
C ALA A 68 9.81 -9.16 5.79
N MET A 69 10.43 -8.43 6.72
CA MET A 69 11.02 -7.10 6.47
C MET A 69 12.36 -7.16 5.74
N ILE A 70 13.11 -8.28 5.86
CA ILE A 70 14.36 -8.49 5.11
C ILE A 70 14.07 -8.75 3.62
N LEU A 71 12.87 -9.21 3.27
CA LEU A 71 12.50 -9.57 1.91
C LEU A 71 12.06 -8.34 1.12
N ALA A 72 12.69 -8.14 -0.05
CA ALA A 72 12.43 -7.00 -0.95
C ALA A 72 11.50 -7.35 -2.13
N ASP A 73 11.17 -8.63 -2.31
CA ASP A 73 10.29 -9.13 -3.38
C ASP A 73 8.94 -9.54 -2.78
N ILE A 74 8.09 -8.55 -2.56
CA ILE A 74 6.74 -8.74 -2.01
C ILE A 74 5.73 -8.48 -3.11
N ASP A 75 4.80 -9.42 -3.29
CA ASP A 75 3.69 -9.27 -4.23
C ASP A 75 2.39 -9.08 -3.45
N VAL A 76 1.73 -7.95 -3.65
CA VAL A 76 0.49 -7.60 -2.94
C VAL A 76 -0.64 -7.41 -3.92
N THR A 77 -1.70 -8.16 -3.70
CA THR A 77 -2.96 -8.03 -4.40
C THR A 77 -4.02 -7.51 -3.44
N PHE A 78 -4.45 -6.27 -3.64
CA PHE A 78 -5.55 -5.67 -2.88
C PHE A 78 -6.81 -5.62 -3.74
N VAL A 79 -7.89 -6.22 -3.25
CA VAL A 79 -9.17 -6.26 -3.96
C VAL A 79 -10.21 -5.46 -3.18
N GLU A 80 -10.73 -4.42 -3.82
CA GLU A 80 -11.86 -3.65 -3.33
C GLU A 80 -13.14 -4.42 -3.63
N THR A 81 -13.56 -5.26 -2.69
CA THR A 81 -14.66 -6.22 -2.89
C THR A 81 -16.05 -5.58 -2.92
N ASP A 82 -16.18 -4.38 -2.36
CA ASP A 82 -17.46 -3.67 -2.23
C ASP A 82 -17.82 -2.85 -3.48
N LEU A 83 -16.86 -2.58 -4.37
CA LEU A 83 -17.12 -1.92 -5.65
C LEU A 83 -17.73 -2.87 -6.69
N LYS A 84 -18.62 -2.35 -7.53
CA LYS A 84 -19.17 -3.03 -8.71
C LYS A 84 -18.95 -2.17 -9.96
N PRO A 85 -18.04 -2.55 -10.89
CA PRO A 85 -17.18 -3.74 -10.87
C PRO A 85 -16.11 -3.66 -9.76
N LYS A 86 -15.62 -4.84 -9.33
CA LYS A 86 -14.52 -4.93 -8.36
C LYS A 86 -13.26 -4.32 -8.96
N VAL A 87 -12.49 -3.62 -8.14
CA VAL A 87 -11.19 -3.08 -8.54
C VAL A 87 -10.08 -3.91 -7.89
N THR A 88 -9.09 -4.31 -8.67
CA THR A 88 -7.91 -5.03 -8.18
C THR A 88 -6.67 -4.17 -8.34
N HIS A 89 -5.91 -4.03 -7.27
CA HIS A 89 -4.63 -3.33 -7.24
C HIS A 89 -3.51 -4.36 -7.07
N LEU A 90 -2.57 -4.33 -8.00
CA LEU A 90 -1.40 -5.21 -8.02
C LEU A 90 -0.16 -4.38 -7.75
N PHE A 91 0.54 -4.73 -6.69
CA PHE A 91 1.86 -4.22 -6.33
C PHE A 91 2.83 -5.39 -6.45
N THR A 92 3.63 -5.42 -7.52
CA THR A 92 4.56 -6.54 -7.76
C THR A 92 6.01 -6.13 -7.54
N ALA A 93 6.85 -7.04 -7.08
CA ALA A 93 8.25 -6.76 -6.73
C ALA A 93 8.37 -5.50 -5.85
N ALA A 94 7.49 -5.41 -4.86
CA ALA A 94 7.39 -4.28 -3.95
C ALA A 94 8.26 -4.50 -2.71
N SER A 95 8.65 -3.40 -2.05
CA SER A 95 9.41 -3.44 -0.81
C SER A 95 8.64 -2.83 0.35
N TRP A 96 8.96 -3.25 1.58
CA TRP A 96 8.46 -2.60 2.78
C TRP A 96 9.15 -1.25 3.00
N SER A 97 8.40 -0.28 3.52
CA SER A 97 8.93 0.91 4.16
C SER A 97 8.19 1.18 5.48
N GLY A 98 8.85 1.89 6.40
CA GLY A 98 8.32 2.20 7.72
C GLY A 98 8.71 1.20 8.81
N THR A 99 8.03 1.28 9.95
CA THR A 99 8.27 0.41 11.11
C THR A 99 6.92 -0.10 11.60
N PRO A 100 6.70 -1.43 11.64
CA PRO A 100 5.46 -1.98 12.13
C PRO A 100 5.27 -1.62 13.60
N SER A 101 4.06 -1.15 13.92
CA SER A 101 3.61 -0.92 15.28
C SER A 101 2.35 -1.73 15.54
N ILE A 102 2.29 -2.39 16.70
CA ILE A 102 1.16 -3.19 17.11
C ILE A 102 0.45 -2.46 18.26
N ASP A 103 -0.82 -2.13 18.04
CA ASP A 103 -1.69 -1.70 19.12
C ASP A 103 -2.20 -2.94 19.87
N SER A 104 -1.88 -3.03 21.17
CA SER A 104 -2.26 -4.16 22.00
C SER A 104 -3.72 -4.15 22.43
N GLU A 105 -4.40 -3.00 22.39
CA GLU A 105 -5.81 -2.85 22.73
C GLU A 105 -6.70 -3.31 21.57
N THR A 106 -6.37 -2.88 20.34
CA THR A 106 -7.16 -3.21 19.14
C THR A 106 -6.66 -4.45 18.40
N GLY A 107 -5.39 -4.81 18.56
CA GLY A 107 -4.74 -5.89 17.81
C GLY A 107 -4.34 -5.49 16.38
N GLU A 108 -4.49 -4.22 16.01
CA GLU A 108 -4.13 -3.73 14.67
C GLU A 108 -2.62 -3.51 14.53
N VAL A 109 -2.10 -3.94 13.38
CA VAL A 109 -0.75 -3.62 12.92
C VAL A 109 -0.83 -2.44 11.95
N SER A 110 -0.03 -1.41 12.22
CA SER A 110 0.07 -0.20 11.41
C SER A 110 1.52 0.27 11.25
N GLY A 111 1.75 1.38 10.55
CA GLY A 111 3.10 1.96 10.38
C GLY A 111 3.94 1.33 9.27
N LEU A 112 3.36 0.37 8.53
CA LEU A 112 3.96 -0.22 7.35
C LEU A 112 3.33 0.32 6.06
N SER A 113 4.21 0.47 5.09
CA SER A 113 3.89 0.86 3.73
C SER A 113 4.54 -0.13 2.76
N ILE A 114 3.85 -0.41 1.67
CA ILE A 114 4.38 -1.20 0.55
C ILE A 114 4.61 -0.24 -0.61
N GLU A 115 5.81 -0.23 -1.16
CA GLU A 115 6.21 0.70 -2.22
C GLU A 115 6.72 -0.07 -3.45
N THR A 116 6.31 0.36 -4.64
CA THR A 116 6.73 -0.27 -5.92
C THR A 116 6.73 0.72 -7.07
N ASP A 117 7.57 0.47 -8.07
CA ASP A 117 7.51 1.11 -9.39
C ASP A 117 6.57 0.36 -10.36
N LYS A 118 6.16 -0.87 -10.02
CA LYS A 118 5.33 -1.76 -10.84
C LYS A 118 3.91 -1.90 -10.28
N TYR A 119 3.20 -0.77 -10.19
CA TYR A 119 1.79 -0.76 -9.84
C TYR A 119 0.90 -0.97 -11.07
N ARG A 120 -0.14 -1.79 -10.92
CA ARG A 120 -1.19 -1.95 -11.93
C ARG A 120 -2.57 -2.04 -11.29
N GLN A 121 -3.53 -1.33 -11.86
CA GLN A 121 -4.95 -1.49 -11.57
C GLN A 121 -5.62 -2.33 -12.66
N VAL A 122 -6.45 -3.30 -12.27
CA VAL A 122 -7.21 -4.19 -13.16
C VAL A 122 -8.69 -4.19 -12.78
#